data_AF-A0A537HPL6-F1
#
_entry.id   AF-A0A537HPL6-F1
#
_cell.length_a   1.000
_cell.length_b   1.000
_cell.length_c   1.000
_cell.angle_alpha   90.00
_cell.angle_beta   90.00
_cell.angle_gamma   90.00
#
_symmetry.space_group_name_H-M   'P 1'
#
loop_
_entity.id
_entity.type
_entity.pdbx_description
1 polymer ?
#
loop_
_entity_poly.entity_id
_entity_poly.type
_entity_poly.pdbx_seq_one_letter_code
_entity_poly.pdbx_strand_id
1 'polypeptide(L)'
;MKQPNSKKGIAPIPVKQLKITPRISVSHLLDGMRDTGVLGAGRMGIAADVLHEMFSDPSYTNFLTIAGPIVPAGFRLVIGDMIDRGFLDAIVTTGANLTHDVVEAMGNRHYQGTFNVDDRRLINQ
;
A
#
# COMPACT_ATOMS: atom_id res chain seq x y z
N MET A 1 9.46 -17.94 -8.10
CA MET A 1 8.08 -18.21 -8.56
C MET A 1 8.08 -19.06 -9.84
N LYS A 2 7.70 -20.35 -9.79
CA LYS A 2 7.58 -21.19 -11.00
C LYS A 2 6.32 -20.78 -11.77
N GLN A 3 6.44 -20.42 -13.04
CA GLN A 3 5.27 -20.20 -13.89
C GLN A 3 4.46 -21.51 -13.99
N PRO A 4 3.16 -21.51 -13.69
CA PRO A 4 2.36 -22.71 -13.82
C PRO A 4 2.16 -23.04 -15.30
N ASN A 5 2.65 -24.22 -15.64
CA ASN A 5 2.50 -24.99 -16.87
C ASN A 5 1.24 -24.63 -17.69
N SER A 6 1.44 -24.17 -18.92
CA SER A 6 0.44 -23.55 -19.82
C SER A 6 -0.53 -24.52 -20.53
N LYS A 7 -0.89 -25.65 -19.90
CA LYS A 7 -1.84 -26.62 -20.50
C LYS A 7 -2.79 -27.24 -19.46
N LYS A 8 -3.55 -26.40 -18.75
CA LYS A 8 -4.82 -26.81 -18.13
C LYS A 8 -5.96 -26.14 -18.89
N GLY A 9 -6.96 -26.92 -19.28
CA GLY A 9 -8.09 -26.47 -20.09
C GLY A 9 -8.76 -25.22 -19.52
N ILE A 10 -9.36 -24.42 -20.40
CA ILE A 10 -10.02 -23.14 -20.10
C ILE A 10 -11.37 -23.44 -19.43
N ALA A 11 -11.36 -24.12 -18.28
CA ALA A 11 -12.55 -24.26 -17.45
C ALA A 11 -12.72 -22.95 -16.65
N PRO A 12 -13.91 -22.31 -16.67
CA PRO A 12 -14.14 -21.10 -15.91
C PRO A 12 -14.02 -21.39 -14.41
N ILE A 13 -13.25 -20.56 -13.70
CA ILE A 13 -13.15 -20.61 -12.23
C ILE A 13 -14.27 -19.71 -11.67
N PRO A 14 -15.23 -20.23 -10.89
CA PRO A 14 -16.30 -19.42 -10.33
C PRO A 14 -15.75 -18.46 -9.28
N VAL A 15 -16.29 -17.24 -9.25
CA VAL A 15 -15.96 -16.26 -8.21
C VAL A 15 -16.42 -16.78 -6.85
N LYS A 16 -15.53 -16.79 -5.87
CA LYS A 16 -15.86 -17.13 -4.49
C LYS A 16 -16.46 -15.92 -3.79
N GLN A 17 -17.64 -16.09 -3.19
CA GLN A 17 -18.29 -15.04 -2.41
C GLN A 17 -17.59 -14.89 -1.05
N LEU A 18 -17.14 -13.67 -0.74
CA LEU A 18 -16.55 -13.33 0.55
C LEU A 18 -17.63 -13.34 1.64
N LYS A 19 -17.39 -14.07 2.73
CA LYS A 19 -18.28 -14.10 3.90
C LYS A 19 -17.59 -13.48 5.11
N ILE A 20 -18.20 -12.46 5.68
CA ILE A 20 -17.72 -11.82 6.91
C ILE A 20 -18.29 -12.57 8.12
N THR A 21 -17.44 -12.80 9.13
CA THR A 21 -17.84 -13.43 10.40
C THR A 21 -17.47 -12.53 11.58
N PRO A 22 -18.15 -12.66 12.74
CA PRO A 22 -17.72 -12.00 13.96
C PRO A 22 -16.25 -12.32 14.27
N ARG A 23 -15.47 -11.30 14.64
CA ARG A 23 -14.03 -11.41 14.97
C ARG A 23 -13.13 -11.92 13.83
N ILE A 24 -13.50 -11.70 12.56
CA ILE A 24 -12.59 -11.95 11.44
C ILE A 24 -11.32 -11.08 11.59
N SER A 25 -10.15 -11.67 11.36
CA SER A 25 -8.88 -10.94 11.34
C SER A 25 -8.66 -10.27 9.98
N VAL A 26 -7.80 -9.25 9.95
CA VAL A 26 -7.43 -8.59 8.67
C VAL A 26 -6.78 -9.58 7.70
N SER A 27 -5.94 -10.50 8.19
CA SER A 27 -5.33 -11.55 7.36
C SER A 27 -6.40 -12.47 6.74
N HIS A 28 -7.35 -13.00 7.53
CA HIS A 28 -8.42 -13.84 6.99
C HIS A 28 -9.34 -13.07 6.03
N LEU A 29 -9.53 -11.77 6.24
CA LEU A 29 -10.24 -10.91 5.29
C LEU A 29 -9.48 -10.83 3.96
N LEU A 30 -8.16 -10.61 3.99
CA LEU A 30 -7.31 -10.55 2.80
C LEU A 30 -7.25 -11.90 2.06
N ASP A 31 -7.21 -13.02 2.77
CA ASP A 31 -7.32 -14.37 2.19
C ASP A 31 -8.65 -14.54 1.44
N GLY A 32 -9.75 -14.12 2.08
CA GLY A 32 -11.06 -14.14 1.45
C GLY A 32 -11.14 -13.20 0.24
N MET A 33 -10.51 -12.03 0.31
CA MET A 33 -10.43 -11.07 -0.81
C MET A 33 -9.61 -11.63 -1.96
N ARG A 34 -8.49 -12.31 -1.69
CA ARG A 34 -7.68 -13.03 -2.67
C ARG A 34 -8.51 -14.08 -3.41
N ASP A 35 -9.28 -14.87 -2.67
CA ASP A 35 -10.11 -15.93 -3.24
C ASP A 35 -11.25 -15.43 -4.14
N THR A 36 -11.63 -14.15 -4.03
CA THR A 36 -12.54 -13.54 -5.01
C THR A 36 -11.93 -13.53 -6.41
N GLY A 37 -10.60 -13.41 -6.51
CA GLY A 37 -9.82 -13.46 -7.75
C GLY A 37 -10.03 -12.28 -8.71
N VAL A 38 -10.88 -11.31 -8.40
CA VAL A 38 -11.28 -10.23 -9.31
C VAL A 38 -11.30 -8.85 -8.65
N LEU A 39 -11.34 -7.80 -9.47
CA LEU A 39 -11.46 -6.40 -9.06
C LEU A 39 -10.40 -5.97 -8.02
N GLY A 40 -10.69 -4.95 -7.21
CA GLY A 40 -9.78 -4.48 -6.17
C GLY A 40 -9.54 -5.53 -5.09
N ALA A 41 -10.54 -6.35 -4.76
CA ALA A 41 -10.43 -7.34 -3.70
C ALA A 41 -9.37 -8.41 -4.00
N GLY A 42 -9.43 -9.05 -5.17
CA GLY A 42 -8.41 -10.02 -5.58
C GLY A 42 -7.01 -9.43 -5.59
N ARG A 43 -6.86 -8.18 -6.06
CA ARG A 43 -5.57 -7.48 -6.09
C ARG A 43 -5.02 -7.20 -4.70
N MET A 44 -5.86 -6.78 -3.74
CA MET A 44 -5.44 -6.54 -2.36
C MET A 44 -4.95 -7.81 -1.67
N GLY A 45 -5.66 -8.93 -1.85
CA GLY A 45 -5.24 -10.21 -1.30
C GLY A 45 -3.91 -10.70 -1.88
N ILE A 46 -3.73 -10.60 -3.20
CA ILE A 46 -2.45 -10.92 -3.86
C ILE A 46 -1.33 -9.98 -3.39
N ALA A 47 -1.60 -8.68 -3.23
CA ALA A 47 -0.61 -7.73 -2.74
C ALA A 47 -0.15 -8.06 -1.31
N ALA A 48 -1.06 -8.52 -0.45
CA ALA A 48 -0.72 -8.97 0.90
C ALA A 48 0.20 -10.19 0.88
N ASP A 49 -0.08 -11.19 0.04
CA ASP A 49 0.80 -12.36 -0.13
C ASP A 49 2.20 -11.96 -0.59
N VAL A 50 2.29 -11.07 -1.59
CA VAL A 50 3.57 -10.59 -2.13
C VAL A 50 4.37 -9.85 -1.06
N LEU A 51 3.74 -8.96 -0.29
CA LEU A 51 4.41 -8.27 0.81
C LEU A 51 4.85 -9.23 1.92
N HIS A 52 4.01 -10.23 2.25
CA HIS A 52 4.38 -11.25 3.23
C HIS A 52 5.60 -12.05 2.78
N GLU A 53 5.67 -12.47 1.52
CA GLU A 53 6.83 -13.14 0.94
C GLU A 53 8.07 -12.23 0.98
N MET A 54 7.96 -11.00 0.48
CA MET A 54 9.07 -10.04 0.42
C MET A 54 9.68 -9.72 1.79
N PHE A 55 8.85 -9.65 2.84
CA PHE A 55 9.28 -9.26 4.17
C PHE A 55 9.65 -10.44 5.07
N SER A 56 9.31 -11.68 4.68
CA SER A 56 9.65 -12.88 5.47
C SER A 56 10.96 -13.53 5.03
N ASP A 57 11.42 -13.28 3.81
CA ASP A 57 12.68 -13.82 3.29
C ASP A 57 13.77 -12.73 3.29
N PRO A 58 14.79 -12.83 4.17
CA PRO A 58 15.86 -11.84 4.27
C PRO A 58 16.85 -11.88 3.10
N SER A 59 16.71 -12.81 2.16
CA SER A 59 17.54 -12.85 0.94
C SER A 59 17.08 -11.85 -0.12
N TYR A 60 15.88 -11.28 0.02
CA TYR A 60 15.38 -10.27 -0.91
C TYR A 60 15.97 -8.89 -0.63
N THR A 61 16.15 -8.12 -1.71
CA THR A 61 16.47 -6.70 -1.62
C THR A 61 15.22 -5.89 -1.96
N ASN A 62 14.68 -5.20 -0.97
CA ASN A 62 13.40 -4.53 -1.00
C ASN A 62 13.55 -3.04 -1.31
N PHE A 63 13.07 -2.64 -2.50
CA PHE A 63 13.03 -1.25 -2.95
C PHE A 63 11.60 -0.71 -2.82
N LEU A 64 11.44 0.42 -2.14
CA LEU A 64 10.18 1.16 -2.14
C LEU A 64 10.25 2.36 -3.07
N THR A 65 9.44 2.35 -4.13
CA THR A 65 9.29 3.48 -5.05
C THR A 65 8.01 4.24 -4.75
N ILE A 66 8.13 5.53 -4.47
CA ILE A 66 7.04 6.39 -4.03
C ILE A 66 6.78 7.48 -5.05
N ALA A 67 5.58 7.46 -5.63
CA ALA A 67 5.07 8.51 -6.49
C ALA A 67 3.98 9.31 -5.76
N GLY A 68 3.90 10.61 -6.06
CA GLY A 68 2.91 11.50 -5.47
C GLY A 68 3.18 11.89 -4.00
N PRO A 69 2.27 12.65 -3.39
CA PRO A 69 2.45 13.28 -2.10
C PRO A 69 2.01 12.32 -0.96
N ILE A 70 2.79 11.27 -0.71
CA ILE A 70 2.45 10.20 0.24
C ILE A 70 2.69 10.61 1.70
N VAL A 71 3.70 11.44 1.96
CA VAL A 71 3.92 12.03 3.29
C VAL A 71 2.72 12.87 3.75
N PRO A 72 2.26 13.89 3.00
CA PRO A 72 1.09 14.66 3.41
C PRO A 72 -0.22 13.86 3.32
N ALA A 73 -0.23 12.71 2.62
CA ALA A 73 -1.35 11.75 2.68
C ALA A 73 -1.38 10.94 3.99
N GLY A 74 -0.43 11.14 4.91
CA GLY A 74 -0.42 10.55 6.24
C GLY A 74 0.40 9.26 6.39
N PHE A 75 1.20 8.89 5.39
CA PHE A 75 1.99 7.64 5.41
C PHE A 75 3.43 7.81 5.90
N ARG A 76 3.79 9.03 6.36
CA ARG A 76 5.12 9.36 6.88
C ARG A 76 5.65 8.32 7.87
N LEU A 77 4.86 8.00 8.89
CA LEU A 77 5.27 7.09 9.97
C LEU A 77 5.30 5.63 9.52
N VAL A 78 4.44 5.23 8.58
CA VAL A 78 4.48 3.87 8.01
C VAL A 78 5.81 3.65 7.27
N ILE A 79 6.26 4.65 6.50
CA ILE A 79 7.56 4.61 5.83
C ILE A 79 8.69 4.58 6.87
N GLY A 80 8.62 5.42 7.91
CA GLY A 80 9.58 5.41 9.02
C GLY A 80 9.69 4.05 9.71
N ASP A 81 8.55 3.45 10.08
CA ASP A 81 8.51 2.12 10.70
C ASP A 81 9.11 1.04 9.80
N MET A 82 8.91 1.12 8.48
CA MET A 82 9.50 0.17 7.53
C MET A 82 11.03 0.31 7.44
N ILE A 83 11.55 1.54 7.53
CA ILE A 83 13.00 1.81 7.57
C ILE A 83 13.59 1.30 8.89
N ASP A 84 13.03 1.73 10.02
CA ASP A 84 13.57 1.43 11.36
C ASP A 84 13.58 -0.07 11.68
N ARG A 85 12.64 -0.82 11.10
CA ARG A 85 12.54 -2.28 11.27
C ARG A 85 13.31 -3.08 10.21
N GLY A 86 14.00 -2.42 9.28
CA GLY A 86 14.82 -3.07 8.26
C GLY A 86 14.03 -3.78 7.17
N PHE A 87 12.79 -3.36 6.89
CA PHE A 87 11.99 -3.93 5.79
C PHE A 87 12.40 -3.40 4.41
N LEU A 88 13.11 -2.27 4.36
CA LEU A 88 13.51 -1.58 3.12
C LEU A 88 15.02 -1.42 3.04
N ASP A 89 15.59 -1.76 1.89
CA ASP A 89 17.02 -1.57 1.60
C ASP A 89 17.27 -0.24 0.87
N ALA A 90 16.30 0.22 0.08
CA ALA A 90 16.42 1.47 -0.66
C ALA A 90 15.05 2.11 -0.92
N ILE A 91 15.04 3.44 -1.01
CA ILE A 91 13.85 4.24 -1.35
C ILE A 91 14.14 5.07 -2.59
N VAL A 92 13.21 5.04 -3.54
CA VAL A 92 13.20 5.93 -4.71
C VAL A 92 11.97 6.80 -4.61
N THR A 93 12.15 8.11 -4.43
CA THR A 93 11.03 9.05 -4.26
C THR A 93 11.29 10.36 -4.99
N THR A 94 10.23 11.13 -5.24
CA THR A 94 10.36 12.53 -5.63
C THR A 94 10.86 13.38 -4.45
N GLY A 95 11.54 14.49 -4.76
CA GLY A 95 12.01 15.44 -3.74
C GLY A 95 10.87 16.07 -2.93
N ALA A 96 9.64 16.09 -3.45
CA ALA A 96 8.47 16.62 -2.75
C ALA A 96 8.21 15.89 -1.43
N ASN A 97 8.29 14.55 -1.41
CA ASN A 97 8.10 13.79 -0.17
C ASN A 97 9.17 14.14 0.88
N LEU A 98 10.40 14.41 0.46
CA LEU A 98 11.49 14.82 1.35
C LEU A 98 11.19 16.20 1.99
N THR A 99 10.74 17.16 1.17
CA THR A 99 10.31 18.48 1.66
C THR A 99 9.16 18.36 2.66
N HIS A 100 8.13 17.58 2.34
CA HIS A 100 6.99 17.37 3.25
C HIS A 100 7.40 16.70 4.57
N ASP A 101 8.34 15.75 4.53
CA ASP A 101 8.84 15.07 5.72
C ASP A 101 9.58 16.05 6.66
N VAL A 102 10.46 16.88 6.09
CA VAL A 102 11.18 17.93 6.84
C VAL A 102 10.21 18.94 7.44
N VAL A 103 9.20 19.40 6.68
CA VAL A 103 8.19 20.34 7.16
C VAL A 103 7.47 19.81 8.40
N GLU A 104 7.06 18.54 8.38
CA GLU A 104 6.45 17.91 9.56
C GLU A 104 7.44 17.62 10.70
N ALA A 105 8.70 17.29 10.38
CA ALA A 105 9.76 17.11 11.37
C ALA A 105 10.06 18.40 12.14
N MET A 106 9.93 19.56 11.48
CA MET A 106 10.04 20.88 12.10
C MET A 106 8.82 21.27 12.97
N GLY A 107 7.83 20.39 13.11
CA GLY A 107 6.65 20.62 13.94
C GLY A 107 5.44 21.19 13.21
N ASN A 108 5.53 21.44 11.90
CA ASN A 108 4.37 21.84 11.12
C ASN A 108 3.46 20.63 10.84
N ARG A 109 2.30 20.89 10.22
CA ARG A 109 1.28 19.90 9.91
C ARG A 109 0.69 20.14 8.53
N HIS A 110 0.38 19.05 7.84
CA HIS A 110 -0.53 19.07 6.71
C HIS A 110 -1.97 18.96 7.23
N TYR A 111 -2.89 19.69 6.59
CA TYR A 111 -4.30 19.74 6.98
C TYR A 111 -5.17 19.14 5.87
N GLN A 112 -6.24 18.48 6.27
CA GLN A 112 -7.24 17.99 5.33
C GLN A 112 -7.99 19.18 4.72
N GLY A 113 -7.82 19.39 3.42
CA GLY A 113 -8.52 20.42 2.67
C GLY A 113 -9.79 19.91 1.98
N THR A 114 -10.35 20.75 1.12
CA THR A 114 -11.44 20.41 0.21
C THR A 114 -11.10 20.88 -1.20
N PHE A 115 -11.53 20.13 -2.20
CA PHE A 115 -11.37 20.53 -3.61
C PHE A 115 -12.28 21.72 -4.00
N ASN A 116 -13.23 22.10 -3.13
CA ASN A 116 -14.22 23.14 -3.41
C ASN A 116 -13.83 24.52 -2.86
N VAL A 117 -12.54 24.76 -2.56
CA VAL A 117 -12.05 26.06 -2.10
C VAL A 117 -11.46 26.85 -3.26
N ASP A 118 -11.73 28.16 -3.31
CA ASP A 118 -11.08 29.06 -4.27
C ASP A 118 -9.63 29.33 -3.82
N ASP A 119 -8.66 29.06 -4.71
CA ASP A 119 -7.24 29.29 -4.47
C ASP A 119 -6.94 30.74 -4.08
N ARG A 120 -7.72 31.72 -4.59
CA ARG A 120 -7.59 33.14 -4.22
C ARG A 120 -7.97 33.40 -2.77
N ARG A 121 -8.85 32.58 -2.20
CA ARG A 121 -9.15 32.62 -0.77
C ARG A 121 -8.07 31.89 0.02
N LEU A 122 -7.54 30.79 -0.51
CA LEU A 122 -6.53 29.98 0.17
C LEU A 122 -5.21 30.74 0.38
N ILE A 123 -4.76 31.54 -0.60
CA ILE A 123 -3.52 32.32 -0.49
C ILE A 123 -3.54 33.41 0.60
N ASN A 124 -4.73 33.79 1.08
CA ASN A 124 -4.94 34.87 2.05
C ASN A 124 -5.25 34.37 3.47
N GLN A 125 -5.05 33.08 3.74
CA GLN A 125 -5.19 32.47 5.08
C GLN A 125 -3.83 32.36 5.76
#